data_AF-A0A3S1BN97-F1
#
_entry.id   AF-A0A3S1BN97-F1
#
_cell.length_a   1.000
_cell.length_b   1.000
_cell.length_c   1.000
_cell.angle_alpha   90.00
_cell.angle_beta   90.00
_cell.angle_gamma   90.00
#
_symmetry.space_group_name_H-M   'P 1'
#
loop_
_entity.id
_entity.type
_entity.pdbx_description
1 polymer ?
#
loop_
_entity_poly.entity_id
_entity_poly.type
_entity_poly.pdbx_seq_one_letter_code
_entity_poly.pdbx_strand_id
1 'polypeptide(L)'
;MIKKESAMDWKRTTWACSTKCLFVLLLCSLVSQCNCDNEEDFYSYTVKDIHGNKVSLEAYRGKVSLVANVASECGYTDNHYSGMVLLQQTFAHTGRFNVLAFPCNQFGEQEPGSDEEIYHFAHDKRKINFPLFAKVNVRDRDVDPAWLYLSRTSEEVPKWNFYKYLVNHNGHVINVWGPQVDPEDVREDIHRAILETYNHDQNNRDEF
;
A
#
# COMPACT_ATOMS: atom_id res chain seq x y z
N MET A 1 16.02 53.88 -38.84
CA MET A 1 17.23 54.50 -38.25
C MET A 1 18.20 53.38 -37.90
N ILE A 2 19.36 53.32 -38.55
CA ILE A 2 20.43 52.34 -38.35
C ILE A 2 21.71 53.12 -38.03
N LYS A 3 22.36 52.81 -36.89
CA LYS A 3 23.78 53.03 -36.56
C LYS A 3 24.12 51.97 -35.48
N LYS A 4 24.84 50.87 -35.74
CA LYS A 4 26.32 50.68 -35.82
C LYS A 4 27.07 51.34 -34.64
N GLU A 5 27.57 50.51 -33.69
CA GLU A 5 28.99 50.06 -33.53
C GLU A 5 29.90 51.24 -33.13
N SER A 6 30.88 51.19 -32.20
CA SER A 6 31.75 50.14 -31.68
C SER A 6 32.64 50.75 -30.56
N ALA A 7 33.18 49.87 -29.68
CA ALA A 7 34.42 49.89 -28.88
C ALA A 7 34.99 51.21 -28.29
N MET A 8 35.26 51.35 -26.98
CA MET A 8 36.18 50.65 -26.05
C MET A 8 37.64 51.16 -26.07
N ASP A 9 38.10 51.43 -24.84
CA ASP A 9 39.48 51.43 -24.33
C ASP A 9 40.30 52.72 -24.40
N TRP A 10 40.69 53.27 -23.23
CA TRP A 10 42.07 53.19 -22.73
C TRP A 10 42.26 53.90 -21.37
N LYS A 11 42.77 53.15 -20.37
CA LYS A 11 43.87 53.51 -19.42
C LYS A 11 43.70 54.81 -18.58
N ARG A 12 43.88 54.87 -17.25
CA ARG A 12 44.99 54.34 -16.44
C ARG A 12 44.86 54.82 -14.97
N THR A 13 45.32 53.99 -14.02
CA THR A 13 46.03 54.34 -12.76
C THR A 13 45.25 54.93 -11.57
N THR A 14 45.21 54.20 -10.44
CA THR A 14 46.13 54.36 -9.28
C THR A 14 45.89 53.29 -8.21
N TRP A 15 46.98 52.88 -7.57
CA TRP A 15 47.10 51.87 -6.52
C TRP A 15 47.06 52.50 -5.12
N ALA A 16 46.35 51.88 -4.17
CA ALA A 16 46.71 51.80 -2.73
C ALA A 16 45.68 50.89 -2.03
N CYS A 17 46.06 49.67 -1.62
CA CYS A 17 46.55 49.35 -0.28
C CYS A 17 45.44 49.39 0.80
N SER A 18 44.88 48.23 1.15
CA SER A 18 44.91 47.76 2.54
C SER A 18 44.33 46.34 2.66
N THR A 19 45.14 45.50 3.26
CA THR A 19 44.94 44.12 3.72
C THR A 19 43.71 43.93 4.62
N LYS A 20 43.16 42.70 4.61
CA LYS A 20 42.10 42.06 5.45
C LYS A 20 40.80 41.83 4.63
N CYS A 21 40.23 40.65 4.45
CA CYS A 21 40.26 39.41 5.22
C CYS A 21 40.39 38.18 4.31
N LEU A 22 41.22 37.27 4.79
CA LEU A 22 41.30 35.87 4.41
C LEU A 22 39.98 35.12 4.72
N PHE A 23 39.76 34.02 4.00
CA PHE A 23 38.80 32.93 4.25
C PHE A 23 37.30 33.23 4.08
N VAL A 24 36.70 32.78 2.96
CA VAL A 24 35.73 31.66 2.92
C VAL A 24 35.71 31.08 1.50
N LEU A 25 36.72 30.25 1.17
CA LEU A 25 36.54 29.16 0.21
C LEU A 25 36.49 27.90 1.07
N LEU A 26 35.30 27.53 1.53
CA LEU A 26 35.10 26.25 2.18
C LEU A 26 33.67 25.75 1.87
N LEU A 27 33.62 24.75 1.01
CA LEU A 27 32.69 23.63 1.04
C LEU A 27 31.19 24.00 1.09
N CYS A 28 30.62 24.28 -0.08
CA CYS A 28 29.23 23.85 -0.33
C CYS A 28 29.28 22.54 -1.13
N SER A 29 30.03 21.57 -0.61
CA SER A 29 29.95 20.18 -1.02
C SER A 29 28.86 19.54 -0.18
N LEU A 30 27.90 18.89 -0.86
CA LEU A 30 26.96 17.95 -0.28
C LEU A 30 25.89 18.56 0.63
N VAL A 31 24.94 19.28 0.02
CA VAL A 31 23.55 19.03 0.43
C VAL A 31 23.25 17.64 -0.12
N SER A 32 23.58 16.62 0.66
CA SER A 32 23.01 15.30 0.48
C SER A 32 21.52 15.50 0.74
N GLN A 33 20.76 15.76 -0.32
CA GLN A 33 19.32 15.57 -0.29
C GLN A 33 19.14 14.07 -0.06
N CYS A 34 19.08 13.66 1.20
CA CYS A 34 18.34 12.47 1.55
C CYS A 34 16.87 12.81 1.27
N ASN A 35 16.49 12.69 0.00
CA ASN A 35 15.16 12.24 -0.29
C ASN A 35 15.10 10.82 0.27
N CYS A 36 14.75 10.70 1.55
CA CYS A 36 13.99 9.56 1.99
C CYS A 36 12.61 9.75 1.35
N ASP A 37 12.53 9.43 0.05
CA ASP A 37 11.26 9.17 -0.59
C ASP A 37 10.68 8.01 0.22
N ASN A 38 9.78 8.32 1.14
CA ASN A 38 8.96 7.33 1.80
C ASN A 38 8.04 6.84 0.68
N GLU A 39 8.47 5.82 -0.05
CA GLU A 39 7.69 5.24 -1.13
C GLU A 39 6.33 4.86 -0.54
N GLU A 40 5.26 5.51 -1.01
CA GLU A 40 3.92 5.30 -0.48
C GLU A 40 3.52 3.85 -0.72
N ASP A 41 3.20 3.11 0.34
CA ASP A 41 2.82 1.70 0.27
C ASP A 41 1.58 1.40 1.12
N PHE A 42 0.94 0.26 0.86
CA PHE A 42 -0.29 -0.14 1.54
C PHE A 42 -0.14 -0.29 3.06
N TYR A 43 1.02 -0.74 3.54
CA TYR A 43 1.24 -0.97 4.97
C TYR A 43 1.50 0.33 5.76
N SER A 44 1.79 1.43 5.08
CA SER A 44 1.94 2.75 5.72
C SER A 44 0.64 3.35 6.27
N TYR A 45 -0.53 2.84 5.86
CA TYR A 45 -1.83 3.38 6.27
C TYR A 45 -2.31 2.86 7.65
N THR A 46 -3.20 3.64 8.26
CA THR A 46 -3.92 3.26 9.49
C THR A 46 -5.41 3.13 9.17
N VAL A 47 -5.99 2.01 9.57
CA VAL A 47 -7.42 1.69 9.39
C VAL A 47 -8.09 1.49 10.75
N LYS A 48 -9.38 1.16 10.76
CA LYS A 48 -10.09 0.75 11.97
C LYS A 48 -10.33 -0.76 11.96
N ASP A 49 -10.07 -1.43 13.08
CA ASP A 49 -10.55 -2.80 13.27
C ASP A 49 -12.09 -2.83 13.36
N ILE A 50 -12.68 -4.01 13.36
CA ILE A 50 -14.14 -4.22 13.47
C ILE A 50 -14.73 -3.68 14.79
N HIS A 51 -13.93 -3.34 15.79
CA HIS A 51 -14.37 -2.74 17.04
C HIS A 51 -14.16 -1.21 17.07
N GLY A 52 -13.72 -0.62 15.95
CA GLY A 52 -13.52 0.82 15.78
C GLY A 52 -12.18 1.35 16.28
N ASN A 53 -11.27 0.50 16.75
CA ASN A 53 -9.94 0.92 17.20
C ASN A 53 -9.03 1.18 16.00
N LYS A 54 -8.18 2.20 16.09
CA LYS A 54 -7.16 2.45 15.06
C LYS A 54 -6.09 1.35 15.08
N VAL A 55 -5.81 0.77 13.92
CA VAL A 55 -4.77 -0.25 13.72
C VAL A 55 -3.89 0.17 12.56
N SER A 56 -2.58 0.15 12.78
CA SER A 56 -1.59 0.39 11.72
C SER A 56 -1.43 -0.87 10.87
N LEU A 57 -1.50 -0.72 9.54
CA LEU A 57 -1.26 -1.83 8.62
C LEU A 57 0.21 -2.26 8.58
N GLU A 58 1.11 -1.49 9.19
CA GLU A 58 2.52 -1.83 9.36
C GLU A 58 2.70 -3.16 10.10
N ALA A 59 1.75 -3.56 10.95
CA ALA A 59 1.74 -4.85 11.61
C ALA A 59 1.70 -6.07 10.65
N TYR A 60 1.38 -5.83 9.37
CA TYR A 60 1.34 -6.84 8.32
C TYR A 60 2.54 -6.78 7.36
N ARG A 61 3.45 -5.80 7.53
CA ARG A 61 4.69 -5.74 6.72
C ARG A 61 5.52 -7.02 6.89
N GLY A 62 6.20 -7.42 5.82
CA GLY A 62 6.96 -8.67 5.77
C GLY A 62 6.10 -9.91 5.48
N LYS A 63 4.78 -9.74 5.32
CA LYS A 63 3.83 -10.78 4.88
C LYS A 63 3.23 -10.41 3.54
N VAL A 64 2.86 -11.41 2.76
CA VAL A 64 1.93 -11.26 1.64
C VAL A 64 0.52 -11.12 2.19
N SER A 65 -0.22 -10.12 1.72
CA SER A 65 -1.59 -9.86 2.17
C SER A 65 -2.59 -9.98 1.02
N LEU A 66 -3.64 -10.77 1.20
CA LEU A 66 -4.81 -10.77 0.32
C LEU A 66 -5.85 -9.82 0.90
N VAL A 67 -5.98 -8.64 0.31
CA VAL A 67 -6.90 -7.59 0.76
C VAL A 67 -8.21 -7.72 0.00
N ALA A 68 -9.33 -7.89 0.69
CA ALA A 68 -10.62 -8.12 0.05
C ALA A 68 -11.74 -7.26 0.63
N ASN A 69 -12.59 -6.71 -0.22
CA ASN A 69 -13.85 -6.10 0.22
C ASN A 69 -14.92 -7.19 0.31
N VAL A 70 -15.63 -7.24 1.42
CA VAL A 70 -16.58 -8.33 1.71
C VAL A 70 -18.00 -7.80 1.93
N ALA A 71 -18.97 -8.70 1.76
CA ALA A 71 -20.39 -8.47 1.98
C ALA A 71 -21.05 -9.72 2.62
N SER A 72 -22.00 -9.54 3.54
CA SER A 72 -22.73 -10.65 4.16
C SER A 72 -23.89 -11.18 3.32
N GLU A 73 -24.48 -10.34 2.47
CA GLU A 73 -25.71 -10.63 1.72
C GLU A 73 -25.50 -10.66 0.19
N CYS A 74 -24.37 -11.22 -0.25
CA CYS A 74 -24.02 -11.32 -1.65
C CYS A 74 -24.06 -12.78 -2.13
N GLY A 75 -24.38 -13.01 -3.40
CA GLY A 75 -24.36 -14.36 -4.00
C GLY A 75 -22.98 -15.03 -4.01
N TYR A 76 -21.92 -14.25 -3.82
CA TYR A 76 -20.53 -14.70 -3.70
C TYR A 76 -20.07 -14.92 -2.25
N THR A 77 -20.92 -14.66 -1.26
CA THR A 77 -20.49 -14.67 0.14
C THR A 77 -20.05 -16.05 0.60
N ASP A 78 -20.75 -17.11 0.21
CA ASP A 78 -20.45 -18.47 0.68
C ASP A 78 -19.06 -18.93 0.20
N ASN A 79 -18.82 -18.93 -1.10
CA ASN A 79 -17.57 -19.41 -1.71
C ASN A 79 -16.37 -18.51 -1.38
N HIS A 80 -16.55 -17.19 -1.31
CA HIS A 80 -15.42 -16.30 -1.03
C HIS A 80 -14.98 -16.37 0.44
N TYR A 81 -15.91 -16.40 1.40
CA TYR A 81 -15.51 -16.56 2.81
C TYR A 81 -14.86 -17.93 3.04
N SER A 82 -15.41 -19.03 2.52
CA SER A 82 -14.82 -20.35 2.70
C SER A 82 -13.43 -20.46 2.05
N GLY A 83 -13.28 -19.95 0.83
CA GLY A 83 -12.00 -19.97 0.12
C GLY A 83 -10.93 -19.15 0.83
N MET A 84 -11.27 -17.95 1.35
CA MET A 84 -10.33 -17.14 2.13
C MET A 84 -9.91 -17.81 3.44
N VAL A 85 -10.85 -18.48 4.13
CA VAL A 85 -10.53 -19.27 5.34
C VAL A 85 -9.55 -20.38 5.00
N LEU A 86 -9.78 -21.11 3.90
CA LEU A 86 -8.91 -22.19 3.45
C LEU A 86 -7.51 -21.68 3.08
N LEU A 87 -7.41 -20.57 2.35
CA LEU A 87 -6.12 -19.94 2.04
C LEU A 87 -5.35 -19.57 3.32
N GLN A 88 -6.02 -18.92 4.26
CA GLN A 88 -5.41 -18.53 5.54
C GLN A 88 -4.90 -19.74 6.32
N GLN A 89 -5.64 -20.85 6.33
CA GLN A 89 -5.20 -22.12 6.94
C GLN A 89 -4.01 -22.73 6.20
N THR A 90 -4.09 -22.78 4.86
CA THR A 90 -3.08 -23.39 3.99
C THR A 90 -1.71 -22.76 4.21
N PHE A 91 -1.64 -21.44 4.26
CA PHE A 91 -0.38 -20.72 4.41
C PHE A 91 -0.04 -20.35 5.87
N ALA A 92 -0.85 -20.72 6.86
CA ALA A 92 -0.61 -20.39 8.26
C ALA A 92 0.79 -20.85 8.75
N HIS A 93 1.22 -22.03 8.32
CA HIS A 93 2.50 -22.62 8.71
C HIS A 93 3.73 -21.81 8.23
N THR A 94 3.56 -20.96 7.22
CA THR A 94 4.65 -20.10 6.71
C THR A 94 4.90 -18.90 7.62
N GLY A 95 3.86 -18.42 8.34
CA GLY A 95 3.89 -17.14 9.03
C GLY A 95 4.00 -15.91 8.12
N ARG A 96 3.93 -16.09 6.79
CA ARG A 96 4.19 -15.06 5.77
C ARG A 96 2.97 -14.65 4.95
N PHE A 97 1.77 -15.08 5.35
CA PHE A 97 0.54 -14.76 4.65
C PHE A 97 -0.57 -14.34 5.61
N ASN A 98 -1.41 -13.40 5.16
CA ASN A 98 -2.65 -13.06 5.84
C ASN A 98 -3.75 -12.61 4.85
N VAL A 99 -5.00 -12.86 5.21
CA VAL A 99 -6.16 -12.22 4.57
C VAL A 99 -6.53 -10.97 5.37
N LEU A 100 -6.87 -9.87 4.70
CA LEU A 100 -7.36 -8.64 5.31
C LEU A 100 -8.74 -8.32 4.74
N ALA A 101 -9.80 -8.55 5.52
CA ALA A 101 -11.17 -8.42 5.05
C ALA A 101 -11.81 -7.09 5.51
N PHE A 102 -12.34 -6.33 4.55
CA PHE A 102 -12.95 -5.02 4.76
C PHE A 102 -14.43 -5.04 4.32
N PRO A 103 -15.40 -5.05 5.25
CA PRO A 103 -16.81 -4.95 4.90
C PRO A 103 -17.11 -3.67 4.12
N CYS A 104 -17.99 -3.73 3.12
CA CYS A 104 -18.36 -2.58 2.30
C CYS A 104 -19.80 -2.64 1.82
N ASN A 105 -20.56 -1.56 2.02
CA ASN A 105 -21.98 -1.50 1.65
C ASN A 105 -22.26 -0.81 0.31
N GLN A 106 -21.23 -0.43 -0.45
CA GLN A 106 -21.40 0.38 -1.67
C GLN A 106 -21.93 -0.42 -2.89
N PHE A 107 -22.12 -1.73 -2.76
CA PHE A 107 -22.51 -2.64 -3.84
C PHE A 107 -23.81 -3.35 -3.51
N GLY A 108 -24.92 -2.81 -4.05
CA GLY A 108 -26.26 -3.38 -3.85
C GLY A 108 -26.74 -3.38 -2.40
N GLU A 109 -26.12 -2.59 -1.52
CA GLU A 109 -26.42 -2.52 -0.09
C GLU A 109 -26.35 -3.90 0.61
N GLN A 110 -25.42 -4.76 0.17
CA GLN A 110 -25.28 -6.15 0.62
C GLN A 110 -24.46 -6.33 1.92
N GLU A 111 -24.12 -5.24 2.61
CA GLU A 111 -23.49 -5.22 3.93
C GLU A 111 -24.17 -4.17 4.84
N PRO A 112 -25.50 -4.29 5.04
CA PRO A 112 -26.30 -3.24 5.70
C PRO A 112 -26.04 -3.17 7.20
N GLY A 113 -25.64 -4.29 7.82
CA GLY A 113 -25.43 -4.41 9.27
C GLY A 113 -24.37 -3.46 9.83
N SER A 114 -24.46 -3.24 11.14
CA SER A 114 -23.41 -2.60 11.94
C SER A 114 -22.14 -3.45 12.01
N ASP A 115 -21.01 -2.85 12.40
CA ASP A 115 -19.75 -3.58 12.57
C ASP A 115 -19.89 -4.76 13.57
N GLU A 116 -20.72 -4.62 14.60
CA GLU A 116 -21.02 -5.69 15.56
C GLU A 116 -21.79 -6.85 14.91
N GLU A 117 -22.82 -6.57 14.12
CA GLU A 117 -23.58 -7.59 13.40
C GLU A 117 -22.72 -8.30 12.34
N ILE A 118 -21.86 -7.55 11.65
CA ILE A 118 -20.91 -8.08 10.67
C ILE A 118 -19.88 -8.98 11.36
N TYR A 119 -19.36 -8.57 12.52
CA TYR A 119 -18.47 -9.41 13.33
C TYR A 119 -19.11 -10.76 13.67
N HIS A 120 -20.34 -10.74 14.19
CA HIS A 120 -21.06 -11.97 14.51
C HIS A 120 -21.33 -12.83 13.27
N PHE A 121 -21.70 -12.22 12.15
CA PHE A 121 -21.85 -12.96 10.90
C PHE A 121 -20.54 -13.66 10.49
N ALA A 122 -19.45 -12.92 10.41
CA ALA A 122 -18.18 -13.45 9.93
C ALA A 122 -17.56 -14.46 10.91
N HIS A 123 -17.59 -14.17 12.22
CA HIS A 123 -17.00 -15.04 13.23
C HIS A 123 -17.89 -16.25 13.53
N ASP A 124 -19.18 -16.05 13.78
CA ASP A 124 -20.05 -17.12 14.26
C ASP A 124 -20.58 -17.98 13.12
N LYS A 125 -20.86 -17.41 11.95
CA LYS A 125 -21.38 -18.16 10.80
C LYS A 125 -20.28 -18.59 9.83
N ARG A 126 -19.33 -17.69 9.52
CA ARG A 126 -18.27 -17.97 8.53
C ARG A 126 -16.98 -18.53 9.13
N LYS A 127 -16.83 -18.49 10.46
CA LYS A 127 -15.67 -19.04 11.18
C LYS A 127 -14.35 -18.49 10.63
N ILE A 128 -14.31 -17.18 10.34
CA ILE A 128 -13.10 -16.53 9.85
C ILE A 128 -11.94 -16.69 10.84
N ASN A 129 -10.75 -16.84 10.28
CA ASN A 129 -9.49 -17.04 11.01
C ASN A 129 -8.44 -15.99 10.62
N PHE A 130 -8.92 -14.84 10.15
CA PHE A 130 -8.12 -13.72 9.67
C PHE A 130 -8.72 -12.39 10.16
N PRO A 131 -7.94 -11.29 10.14
CA PRO A 131 -8.42 -9.97 10.51
C PRO A 131 -9.65 -9.50 9.72
N LEU A 132 -10.61 -8.94 10.45
CA LEU A 132 -11.77 -8.23 9.93
C LEU A 132 -11.72 -6.78 10.41
N PHE A 133 -11.89 -5.84 9.50
CA PHE A 133 -11.84 -4.41 9.76
C PHE A 133 -13.23 -3.80 9.84
N ALA A 134 -13.34 -2.54 10.29
CA ALA A 134 -14.59 -1.80 10.25
C ALA A 134 -15.07 -1.65 8.80
N LYS A 135 -16.38 -1.41 8.64
CA LYS A 135 -16.96 -1.09 7.34
C LYS A 135 -16.34 0.17 6.73
N VAL A 136 -15.93 0.09 5.47
CA VAL A 136 -15.26 1.19 4.75
C VAL A 136 -15.88 1.41 3.37
N ASN A 137 -15.66 2.60 2.83
CA ASN A 137 -15.89 2.88 1.41
C ASN A 137 -14.61 2.56 0.63
N VAL A 138 -14.77 1.84 -0.47
CA VAL A 138 -13.68 1.36 -1.33
C VAL A 138 -13.62 2.08 -2.67
N ARG A 139 -14.60 2.96 -2.94
CA ARG A 139 -14.69 3.77 -4.16
C ARG A 139 -15.37 5.11 -3.91
N ASP A 140 -15.35 5.94 -4.94
CA ASP A 140 -15.99 7.26 -5.01
C ASP A 140 -15.39 8.30 -4.04
N ARG A 141 -16.12 9.38 -3.75
CA ARG A 141 -15.62 10.58 -3.04
C ARG A 141 -15.06 10.29 -1.65
N ASP A 142 -15.68 9.36 -0.95
CA ASP A 142 -15.41 9.08 0.46
C ASP A 142 -14.58 7.78 0.64
N VAL A 143 -13.84 7.38 -0.39
CA VAL A 143 -12.97 6.21 -0.38
C VAL A 143 -11.92 6.28 0.73
N ASP A 144 -11.69 5.17 1.42
CA ASP A 144 -10.63 5.04 2.41
C ASP A 144 -9.24 5.21 1.75
N PRO A 145 -8.29 5.96 2.35
CA PRO A 145 -6.97 6.20 1.76
C PRO A 145 -6.21 4.92 1.39
N ALA A 146 -6.32 3.85 2.19
CA ALA A 146 -5.66 2.58 1.89
C ALA A 146 -6.28 1.92 0.64
N TRP A 147 -7.60 2.04 0.46
CA TRP A 147 -8.30 1.54 -0.72
C TRP A 147 -8.07 2.40 -1.96
N LEU A 148 -7.88 3.71 -1.77
CA LEU A 148 -7.49 4.62 -2.85
C LEU A 148 -6.09 4.27 -3.38
N TYR A 149 -5.15 3.95 -2.49
CA TYR A 149 -3.83 3.45 -2.89
C TYR A 149 -3.95 2.21 -3.77
N LEU A 150 -4.62 1.17 -3.26
CA LEU A 150 -4.80 -0.10 -3.98
C LEU A 150 -5.34 0.13 -5.40
N SER A 151 -6.39 0.95 -5.51
CA SER A 151 -7.06 1.23 -6.77
C SER A 151 -6.21 2.08 -7.73
N ARG A 152 -5.43 3.02 -7.20
CA ARG A 152 -4.55 3.89 -8.02
C ARG A 152 -3.35 3.13 -8.57
N THR A 153 -2.72 2.29 -7.75
CA THR A 153 -1.51 1.56 -8.17
C THR A 153 -1.81 0.37 -9.05
N SER A 154 -2.99 -0.25 -8.90
CA SER A 154 -3.41 -1.36 -9.75
C SER A 154 -4.23 -0.94 -10.97
N GLU A 155 -4.62 0.35 -11.05
CA GLU A 155 -5.57 0.89 -12.03
C GLU A 155 -6.94 0.17 -12.05
N GLU A 156 -7.31 -0.52 -10.96
CA GLU A 156 -8.57 -1.24 -10.84
C GLU A 156 -9.33 -0.78 -9.59
N VAL A 157 -10.48 -0.14 -9.82
CA VAL A 157 -11.43 0.24 -8.78
C VAL A 157 -12.43 -0.90 -8.58
N PRO A 158 -12.81 -1.29 -7.35
CA PRO A 158 -13.81 -2.32 -7.14
C PRO A 158 -15.15 -1.96 -7.78
N LYS A 159 -15.65 -2.85 -8.65
CA LYS A 159 -16.94 -2.70 -9.33
C LYS A 159 -18.06 -3.48 -8.62
N TRP A 160 -17.69 -4.37 -7.70
CA TRP A 160 -18.60 -5.22 -6.94
C TRP A 160 -17.98 -5.66 -5.59
N ASN A 161 -18.74 -6.42 -4.80
CA ASN A 161 -18.23 -7.16 -3.64
C ASN A 161 -17.17 -8.18 -4.06
N PHE A 162 -16.25 -8.51 -3.15
CA PHE A 162 -15.20 -9.50 -3.35
C PHE A 162 -14.25 -9.18 -4.50
N TYR A 163 -13.80 -7.93 -4.61
CA TYR A 163 -12.49 -7.69 -5.23
C TYR A 163 -11.39 -8.14 -4.27
N LYS A 164 -10.27 -8.59 -4.84
CA LYS A 164 -9.12 -9.12 -4.12
C LYS A 164 -7.86 -8.48 -4.66
N TYR A 165 -7.08 -7.83 -3.82
CA TYR A 165 -5.76 -7.30 -4.15
C TYR A 165 -4.71 -8.16 -3.48
N LEU A 166 -3.71 -8.60 -4.24
CA LEU A 166 -2.52 -9.24 -3.69
C LEU A 166 -1.47 -8.18 -3.44
N VAL A 167 -1.11 -7.99 -2.18
CA VAL A 167 -0.09 -7.06 -1.72
C VAL A 167 1.14 -7.85 -1.27
N ASN A 168 2.31 -7.50 -1.79
CA ASN A 168 3.56 -8.18 -1.44
C ASN A 168 4.08 -7.79 -0.04
N HIS A 169 5.20 -8.36 0.39
CA HIS A 169 5.78 -8.12 1.71
C HIS A 169 6.25 -6.68 1.98
N ASN A 170 6.42 -5.88 0.93
CA ASN A 170 6.81 -4.47 1.00
C ASN A 170 5.62 -3.50 0.90
N GLY A 171 4.39 -4.00 0.76
CA GLY A 171 3.19 -3.17 0.68
C GLY A 171 2.79 -2.75 -0.72
N HIS A 172 3.42 -3.29 -1.77
CA HIS A 172 3.07 -3.00 -3.17
C HIS A 172 2.05 -3.99 -3.71
N VAL A 173 1.08 -3.47 -4.48
CA VAL A 173 0.10 -4.31 -5.18
C VAL A 173 0.78 -5.04 -6.34
N ILE A 174 0.62 -6.35 -6.40
CA ILE A 174 1.21 -7.21 -7.44
C ILE A 174 0.15 -7.93 -8.28
N ASN A 175 -1.10 -8.03 -7.82
CA ASN A 175 -2.20 -8.54 -8.61
C ASN A 175 -3.57 -8.08 -8.08
N VAL A 176 -4.61 -8.17 -8.91
CA VAL A 176 -5.99 -7.85 -8.56
C VAL A 176 -6.98 -8.75 -9.30
N TRP A 177 -8.03 -9.21 -8.60
CA TRP A 177 -9.08 -10.04 -9.19
C TRP A 177 -10.48 -9.57 -8.77
N GLY A 178 -11.43 -9.71 -9.68
CA GLY A 178 -12.85 -9.47 -9.42
C GLY A 178 -13.55 -10.64 -8.71
N PRO A 179 -14.87 -10.53 -8.49
CA PRO A 179 -15.67 -11.56 -7.80
C PRO A 179 -15.75 -12.90 -8.53
N GLN A 180 -15.55 -12.91 -9.85
CA GLN A 180 -15.65 -14.12 -10.68
C GLN A 180 -14.48 -15.10 -10.50
N VAL A 181 -13.39 -14.67 -9.85
CA VAL A 181 -12.25 -15.51 -9.51
C VAL A 181 -12.40 -15.96 -8.08
N ASP A 182 -12.50 -17.27 -7.85
CA ASP A 182 -12.62 -17.82 -6.51
C ASP A 182 -11.30 -17.63 -5.74
N PRO A 183 -11.31 -17.45 -4.41
CA PRO A 183 -10.07 -17.28 -3.66
C PRO A 183 -9.09 -18.45 -3.83
N GLU A 184 -9.59 -19.67 -3.96
CA GLU A 184 -8.72 -20.84 -4.15
C GLU A 184 -7.92 -20.80 -5.46
N ASP A 185 -8.46 -20.17 -6.50
CA ASP A 185 -7.81 -20.05 -7.81
C ASP A 185 -6.56 -19.16 -7.76
N VAL A 186 -6.45 -18.28 -6.75
CA VAL A 186 -5.29 -17.37 -6.59
C VAL A 186 -4.18 -17.97 -5.72
N ARG A 187 -4.34 -19.22 -5.25
CA ARG A 187 -3.41 -19.90 -4.34
C ARG A 187 -1.98 -19.94 -4.86
N GLU A 188 -1.79 -20.22 -6.15
CA GLU A 188 -0.45 -20.33 -6.73
C GLU A 188 0.26 -18.97 -6.86
N ASP A 189 -0.48 -17.89 -7.08
CA ASP A 189 0.09 -16.54 -7.10
C ASP A 189 0.50 -16.08 -5.69
N ILE A 190 -0.30 -16.42 -4.67
CA ILE A 190 0.07 -16.22 -3.26
C ILE A 190 1.33 -17.00 -2.91
N HIS A 191 1.39 -18.29 -3.28
CA HIS A 191 2.54 -19.14 -3.01
C HIS A 191 3.81 -18.56 -3.65
N ARG A 192 3.73 -18.10 -4.91
CA ARG A 192 4.85 -17.45 -5.60
C ARG A 192 5.33 -16.20 -4.87
N ALA A 193 4.42 -15.31 -4.48
CA ALA A 193 4.77 -14.09 -3.74
C ALA A 193 5.43 -14.39 -2.37
N ILE A 194 5.00 -15.47 -1.70
CA ILE A 194 5.64 -15.93 -0.46
C ILE A 194 7.07 -16.42 -0.72
N LEU A 195 7.30 -17.21 -1.79
CA LEU A 195 8.65 -17.68 -2.15
C LEU A 195 9.59 -16.53 -2.52
N GLU A 196 9.10 -15.53 -3.24
CA GLU A 196 9.85 -14.31 -3.55
C GLU A 196 10.29 -13.57 -2.29
N THR A 197 9.42 -13.51 -1.28
CA THR A 197 9.74 -12.94 0.05
C THR A 197 10.89 -13.70 0.71
N TYR A 198 10.88 -15.03 0.70
CA TYR A 198 11.98 -15.83 1.27
C TYR A 198 13.29 -15.63 0.53
N ASN A 199 13.27 -15.55 -0.80
CA ASN A 199 14.47 -15.34 -1.61
C ASN A 199 15.08 -13.96 -1.34
N HIS A 200 14.25 -12.93 -1.20
CA HIS A 200 14.71 -11.60 -0.82
C HIS A 200 15.39 -11.60 0.56
N ASP A 201 14.76 -12.24 1.55
CA ASP A 201 15.31 -12.37 2.91
C ASP A 201 16.66 -13.14 2.93
N GLN A 202 16.84 -14.15 2.08
CA GLN A 202 18.11 -14.91 2.00
C GLN A 202 19.22 -14.09 1.34
N ASN A 203 18.93 -13.45 0.20
CA ASN A 203 19.92 -12.65 -0.51
C ASN A 203 20.45 -11.50 0.38
N ASN A 204 19.58 -10.88 1.19
CA ASN A 204 19.98 -9.84 2.14
C ASN A 204 20.79 -10.38 3.33
N ARG A 205 20.72 -11.68 3.65
CA ARG A 205 21.53 -12.31 4.70
C ARG A 205 22.93 -12.68 4.22
N ASP A 206 23.07 -13.08 2.96
CA ASP A 206 24.34 -13.53 2.38
C ASP A 206 25.26 -12.36 1.97
N GLU A 207 24.79 -11.11 2.03
CA GLU A 207 25.57 -9.89 1.74
C GLU A 207 26.35 -9.32 2.95
N PHE A 208 26.23 -9.92 4.15
CA PHE A 208 26.93 -9.51 5.39
C PHE A 208 27.80 -10.62 5.99
#